data_AF-A0AAU3KI73-F1
#
_entry.id   AF-A0AAU3KI73-F1
#
_cell.length_a   1.000
_cell.length_b   1.000
_cell.length_c   1.000
_cell.angle_alpha   90.00
_cell.angle_beta   90.00
_cell.angle_gamma   90.00
#
_symmetry.space_group_name_H-M   'P 1'
#
loop_
_entity.id
_entity.type
_entity.pdbx_description
1 polymer ?
#
loop_
_entity_poly.entity_id
_entity_poly.type
_entity_poly.pdbx_seq_one_letter_code
_entity_poly.pdbx_strand_id
1 'polypeptide(L)' 'MVNKSKKPYVDNGWPETANGDHAVTELSSTRSGGLSPYGDETEFPLPADQLPYVHPHTVINR' A
#
# COMPACT_ATOMS: atom_id res chain seq x y z
N MET A 1 45.00 4.26 -9.49
CA MET A 1 44.21 4.75 -8.34
C MET A 1 42.89 5.29 -8.89
N VAL A 2 41.76 4.61 -8.68
CA VAL A 2 40.45 5.06 -9.19
C VAL A 2 39.75 5.88 -8.11
N ASN A 3 39.37 7.10 -8.49
CA ASN A 3 38.66 8.08 -7.67
C ASN A 3 37.25 7.54 -7.32
N LYS A 4 37.00 7.27 -6.03
CA LYS A 4 35.79 6.58 -5.53
C LYS A 4 34.75 7.59 -5.03
N SER A 5 34.26 8.46 -5.91
CA SER A 5 33.29 9.53 -5.55
C SER A 5 31.86 9.31 -6.06
N LYS A 6 31.54 8.14 -6.63
CA LYS A 6 30.13 7.78 -6.94
C LYS A 6 29.50 7.09 -5.74
N LYS A 7 28.41 7.65 -5.23
CA LYS A 7 27.55 6.97 -4.25
C LYS A 7 27.17 5.60 -4.85
N PRO A 8 27.41 4.48 -4.16
CA PRO A 8 27.00 3.17 -4.66
C PRO A 8 25.49 3.18 -4.87
N TYR A 9 25.04 2.52 -5.93
CA TYR A 9 23.62 2.28 -6.14
C TYR A 9 23.03 1.62 -4.89
N VAL A 10 21.95 2.20 -4.38
CA VAL A 10 21.18 1.63 -3.27
C VAL A 10 20.00 0.95 -3.92
N ASP A 11 19.93 -0.38 -3.75
CA ASP A 11 18.73 -1.12 -4.10
C ASP A 11 17.59 -0.63 -3.20
N ASN A 12 16.43 -0.35 -3.78
CA ASN A 12 15.28 0.15 -3.06
C ASN A 12 14.62 -0.94 -2.19
N GLY A 13 15.19 -2.15 -2.12
CA GLY A 13 14.71 -3.22 -1.26
C GLY A 13 13.43 -3.85 -1.82
N TRP A 14 13.41 -4.09 -3.12
CA TRP A 14 12.33 -4.87 -3.72
C TRP A 14 12.22 -6.23 -3.01
N PRO A 15 10.99 -6.73 -2.75
CA PRO A 15 10.81 -8.00 -2.07
C PRO A 15 11.42 -9.14 -2.91
N GLU A 16 12.11 -10.06 -2.24
CA GLU A 16 12.57 -11.30 -2.90
C GLU A 16 11.35 -12.15 -3.26
N THR A 17 11.20 -12.46 -4.54
CA THR A 17 10.14 -13.34 -5.06
C THR A 17 10.70 -14.71 -5.42
N ALA A 18 9.84 -15.73 -5.51
CA ALA A 18 10.25 -17.05 -5.95
C ALA A 18 10.74 -17.03 -7.42
N ASN A 19 11.52 -18.03 -7.82
CA ASN A 19 12.01 -18.12 -9.20
C ASN A 19 10.83 -18.21 -10.20
N GLY A 20 10.68 -17.17 -11.02
CA GLY A 20 9.59 -17.04 -11.99
C GLY A 20 8.45 -16.13 -11.54
N ASP A 21 8.43 -15.70 -10.27
CA ASP A 21 7.45 -14.72 -9.78
C ASP A 21 7.93 -13.29 -10.01
N HIS A 22 6.97 -12.43 -10.36
CA HIS A 22 7.20 -11.00 -10.54
C HIS A 22 6.78 -10.24 -9.28
N ALA A 23 7.55 -9.22 -8.91
CA ALA A 23 7.11 -8.27 -7.89
C ALA A 23 5.75 -7.70 -8.29
N VAL A 24 4.84 -7.61 -7.32
CA VAL A 24 3.48 -7.18 -7.60
C VAL A 24 3.48 -5.71 -8.03
N THR A 25 3.16 -5.47 -9.30
CA THR A 25 2.98 -4.15 -9.91
C THR A 25 1.54 -3.96 -10.36
N GLU A 26 1.13 -2.72 -10.61
CA GLU A 26 -0.21 -2.42 -11.16
C GLU A 26 -0.45 -3.16 -12.50
N LEU A 27 0.58 -3.35 -13.33
CA LEU A 27 0.47 -4.04 -14.62
C LEU A 27 0.20 -5.54 -14.47
N SER A 28 0.72 -6.15 -13.41
CA SER A 28 0.55 -7.58 -13.10
C SER A 28 -0.66 -7.87 -12.20
N SER A 29 -1.38 -6.83 -11.76
CA SER A 29 -2.50 -6.98 -10.83
C SER A 29 -3.80 -7.34 -11.55
N THR A 30 -4.62 -8.21 -10.96
CA THR A 30 -5.97 -8.53 -11.44
C THR A 30 -6.97 -7.38 -11.23
N ARG A 31 -6.61 -6.40 -10.39
CA ARG A 31 -7.43 -5.23 -10.03
C ARG A 31 -6.59 -3.95 -10.04
N SER A 32 -7.19 -2.84 -10.48
CA SER A 32 -6.56 -1.52 -10.41
C SER A 32 -6.36 -1.07 -8.95
N GLY A 33 -5.17 -0.59 -8.62
CA GLY A 33 -4.75 -0.22 -7.26
C GLY A 33 -3.62 -1.11 -6.71
N GLY A 34 -3.03 -0.70 -5.60
CA GLY A 34 -2.01 -1.51 -4.92
C GLY A 34 -2.62 -2.77 -4.32
N LEU A 35 -2.13 -3.94 -4.73
CA LEU A 35 -2.35 -5.19 -4.00
C LEU A 35 -1.57 -5.09 -2.70
N SER A 36 -2.17 -4.43 -1.71
CA SER A 36 -1.64 -4.43 -0.35
C SER A 36 -1.55 -5.88 0.10
N PRO A 37 -0.41 -6.35 0.63
CA PRO A 37 -0.32 -7.69 1.20
C PRO A 37 -1.24 -7.91 2.40
N TYR A 38 -1.84 -6.84 2.94
CA TYR A 38 -2.81 -6.85 4.04
C TYR A 38 -4.24 -6.52 3.59
N GLY A 39 -4.46 -6.37 2.27
CA GLY A 39 -5.72 -5.86 1.71
C GLY A 39 -6.82 -6.91 1.53
N ASP A 40 -6.46 -8.19 1.44
CA ASP A 40 -7.43 -9.28 1.24
C ASP A 40 -8.14 -9.70 2.53
N GLU A 41 -7.59 -9.33 3.69
CA GLU A 41 -8.15 -9.63 5.01
C GLU A 41 -9.46 -8.86 5.28
N THR A 42 -9.68 -7.75 4.58
CA THR A 42 -10.79 -6.83 4.83
C THR A 42 -11.71 -6.77 3.62
N GLU A 43 -12.87 -7.42 3.71
CA GLU A 43 -13.90 -7.36 2.69
C GLU A 43 -14.76 -6.09 2.83
N PHE A 44 -15.02 -5.43 1.70
CA PHE A 44 -15.91 -4.27 1.63
C PHE A 44 -17.24 -4.64 0.97
N PRO A 45 -18.36 -4.02 1.39
CA PRO A 45 -18.47 -2.94 2.37
C PRO A 45 -18.41 -3.44 3.83
N LEU A 46 -17.85 -2.62 4.71
CA LEU A 46 -17.85 -2.89 6.16
C LEU A 46 -19.24 -2.59 6.78
N PRO A 47 -19.66 -3.34 7.81
CA PRO A 47 -20.80 -2.99 8.64
C PRO A 47 -20.70 -1.56 9.19
N ALA A 48 -21.82 -0.83 9.21
CA ALA A 48 -21.82 0.59 9.55
C ALA A 48 -21.35 0.88 10.98
N ASP A 49 -21.55 -0.06 11.90
CA ASP A 49 -21.11 -0.01 13.30
C ASP A 49 -19.61 -0.23 13.49
N GLN A 50 -18.91 -0.74 12.47
CA GLN A 50 -17.46 -0.91 12.46
C GLN A 50 -16.73 0.25 11.78
N LEU A 51 -17.45 1.14 11.10
CA LEU A 51 -16.85 2.29 10.46
C LEU A 51 -16.41 3.30 11.54
N PRO A 52 -15.18 3.84 11.50
CA PRO A 52 -14.75 4.91 12.40
C PRO A 52 -15.39 6.27 12.04
N TYR A 53 -16.49 6.26 11.29
CA TYR A 53 -17.19 7.44 10.82
C TYR A 53 -18.02 8.04 11.95
N VAL A 54 -17.79 9.32 12.23
CA VAL A 54 -18.61 10.10 13.17
C VAL A 54 -19.36 11.15 12.37
N HIS A 55 -20.69 11.13 12.41
CA HIS A 55 -21.49 12.12 11.71
C HIS A 55 -21.30 13.49 12.37
N PRO A 56 -20.89 14.53 11.61
CA PRO A 56 -20.71 15.86 12.17
C PRO A 56 -22.05 16.41 12.65
N HIS A 57 -22.08 16.93 13.88
CA HIS A 57 -23.25 17.57 14.45
C HIS A 57 -22.90 18.98 14.95
N THR A 58 -23.67 19.98 14.52
CA THR A 58 -23.49 21.37 14.94
C THR A 58 -24.35 21.66 16.16
N VAL A 59 -23.72 22.06 17.27
CA VAL A 59 -24.44 22.58 18.45
C VAL A 59 -24.61 24.09 18.28
N ILE A 60 -25.86 24.54 18.13
CA ILE A 60 -26.20 25.97 18.05
C ILE A 60 -26.23 26.54 19.47
N ASN A 61 -25.49 27.63 19.70
CA ASN A 61 -25.56 28.37 20.96
C ASN A 61 -26.92 29.09 21.06
N ARG A 62 -27.70 28.80 22.10
CA ARG A 62 -29.04 29.38 22.32
C ARG A 62 -29.00 30.44 23.42
#